data_AF-A0A8T3R3Y7-F1
#
_entry.id   AF-A0A8T3R3Y7-F1
#
_cell.length_a   1.000
_cell.length_b   1.000
_cell.length_c   1.000
_cell.angle_alpha   90.00
_cell.angle_beta   90.00
_cell.angle_gamma   90.00
#
_symmetry.space_group_name_H-M   'P 1'
#
loop_
_entity.id
_entity.type
_entity.pdbx_description
1 polymer ?
#
loop_
_entity_poly.entity_id
_entity_poly.type
_entity_poly.pdbx_seq_one_letter_code
_entity_poly.pdbx_strand_id
1 'polypeptide(L)'
;HGDVGFFVPDLRGVRDFDAGRILGDEQWARLDGFLDAAAERDVSTVFIVTTVPVVHASPRLMTILEGLPVATGNDIRDRWTVPTFIHERRALLDRLFAWQVERPNRQVVILSGDVHVAAAFAVRPRRGPGRIVQWTSSALSTLGGLQHVLANRLLTSLVRFGEGDLRVWRHGLATGNNVGFVDVRQRPEGGHTLTLTVHEYESDRDRLTPAFTDRATPVERQR
;
A
#
# COMPACT_ATOMS: atom_id res chain seq x y z
N HIS A 1 -9.16 6.03 18.24
CA HIS A 1 -8.82 6.78 19.46
C HIS A 1 -7.81 7.86 19.06
N GLY A 2 -8.12 9.14 19.27
CA GLY A 2 -7.32 10.25 18.73
C GLY A 2 -7.71 10.65 17.29
N ASP A 3 -6.98 11.59 16.70
CA ASP A 3 -7.15 12.10 15.32
C ASP A 3 -6.57 11.13 14.25
N VAL A 4 -6.74 9.83 14.49
CA VAL A 4 -6.34 8.72 13.63
C VAL A 4 -7.52 7.78 13.36
N GLY A 5 -7.78 7.48 12.09
CA GLY A 5 -8.80 6.54 11.63
C GLY A 5 -8.21 5.30 10.97
N PHE A 6 -8.91 4.17 11.08
CA PHE A 6 -8.55 2.90 10.41
C PHE A 6 -9.74 2.38 9.62
N PHE A 7 -9.50 1.98 8.37
CA PHE A 7 -10.46 1.30 7.52
C PHE A 7 -9.87 0.00 7.01
N VAL A 8 -10.61 -1.09 7.16
CA VAL A 8 -10.16 -2.45 6.84
C VAL A 8 -11.17 -3.08 5.87
N PRO A 9 -10.99 -2.92 4.55
CA PRO A 9 -11.87 -3.57 3.58
C PRO A 9 -11.61 -5.08 3.49
N ASP A 10 -12.65 -5.83 3.14
CA ASP A 10 -12.56 -7.23 2.74
C ASP A 10 -12.27 -7.32 1.24
N LEU A 11 -11.04 -7.68 0.87
CA LEU A 11 -10.63 -7.79 -0.54
C LEU A 11 -10.92 -9.17 -1.17
N ARG A 12 -11.56 -10.08 -0.44
CA ARG A 12 -11.81 -11.46 -0.88
C ARG A 12 -13.31 -11.76 -1.01
N GLY A 13 -14.14 -11.28 -0.09
CA GLY A 13 -15.53 -11.72 0.05
C GLY A 13 -16.42 -11.54 -1.18
N VAL A 14 -16.24 -10.45 -1.94
CA VAL A 14 -17.07 -10.13 -3.13
C VAL A 14 -16.25 -9.92 -4.39
N ARG A 15 -14.98 -10.33 -4.36
CA ARG A 15 -14.07 -10.15 -5.48
C ARG A 15 -14.44 -11.08 -6.62
N ASP A 16 -14.53 -10.53 -7.81
CA ASP A 16 -14.87 -11.21 -9.05
C ASP A 16 -13.93 -10.70 -10.15
N PHE A 17 -13.02 -11.56 -10.59
CA PHE A 17 -12.05 -11.21 -11.62
C PHE A 17 -12.74 -10.95 -12.97
N ASP A 18 -13.71 -11.77 -13.36
CA ASP A 18 -14.35 -11.63 -14.66
C ASP A 18 -15.24 -10.37 -14.73
N ALA A 19 -15.80 -9.97 -13.59
CA ALA A 19 -16.53 -8.71 -13.45
C ALA A 19 -15.62 -7.49 -13.16
N GLY A 20 -14.30 -7.68 -13.00
CA GLY A 20 -13.37 -6.59 -12.68
C GLY A 20 -13.54 -5.99 -11.28
N ARG A 21 -14.13 -6.73 -10.34
CA ARG A 21 -14.52 -6.24 -9.01
C ARG A 21 -13.61 -6.78 -7.91
N ILE A 22 -13.19 -5.94 -6.97
CA ILE A 22 -12.52 -6.27 -5.70
C ILE A 22 -13.41 -5.89 -4.53
N LEU A 23 -13.81 -4.62 -4.42
CA LEU A 23 -14.55 -4.12 -3.24
C LEU A 23 -16.06 -4.34 -3.35
N GLY A 24 -16.64 -4.12 -4.53
CA GLY A 24 -18.08 -4.08 -4.72
C GLY A 24 -18.75 -2.85 -4.09
N ASP A 25 -19.99 -2.58 -4.50
CA ASP A 25 -20.67 -1.30 -4.24
C ASP A 25 -20.83 -1.00 -2.74
N GLU A 26 -21.12 -2.02 -1.93
CA GLU A 26 -21.30 -1.84 -0.49
C GLU A 26 -20.00 -1.40 0.21
N GLN A 27 -18.86 -1.97 -0.17
CA GLN A 27 -17.59 -1.58 0.44
C GLN A 27 -17.09 -0.23 -0.07
N TRP A 28 -17.39 0.12 -1.33
CA TRP A 28 -17.16 1.48 -1.83
C TRP A 28 -17.96 2.51 -1.04
N ALA A 29 -19.26 2.26 -0.80
CA ALA A 29 -20.09 3.14 0.02
C ALA A 29 -19.57 3.25 1.47
N ARG A 30 -19.08 2.14 2.05
CA ARG A 30 -18.47 2.15 3.38
C ARG A 30 -17.15 2.94 3.43
N LEU A 31 -16.33 2.87 2.37
CA LEU A 31 -15.11 3.67 2.27
C LEU A 31 -15.46 5.17 2.21
N ASP A 32 -16.41 5.54 1.35
CA ASP A 32 -16.84 6.93 1.20
C ASP A 32 -17.38 7.47 2.54
N GLY A 33 -18.27 6.73 3.20
CA GLY A 33 -18.78 7.10 4.53
C GLY A 33 -17.70 7.14 5.62
N PHE A 34 -16.67 6.30 5.54
CA PHE A 34 -15.52 6.37 6.45
C PHE A 34 -14.71 7.66 6.26
N LEU A 35 -14.44 8.04 5.01
CA LEU A 35 -13.68 9.25 4.67
C LEU A 35 -14.45 10.51 5.08
N ASP A 36 -15.77 10.53 4.88
CA ASP A 36 -16.66 11.61 5.32
C ASP A 36 -16.66 11.74 6.84
N ALA A 37 -16.84 10.64 7.57
CA ALA A 37 -16.80 10.65 9.03
C ALA A 37 -15.42 11.07 9.57
N ALA A 38 -14.34 10.68 8.90
CA ALA A 38 -12.98 11.12 9.24
C ALA A 38 -12.83 12.64 9.00
N ALA A 39 -13.43 13.18 7.94
CA ALA A 39 -13.41 14.60 7.65
C ALA A 39 -14.22 15.44 8.66
N GLU A 40 -15.40 14.98 9.04
CA GLU A 40 -16.26 15.61 10.05
C GLU A 40 -15.60 15.68 11.43
N ARG A 41 -14.85 14.62 11.78
CA ARG A 41 -14.14 14.50 13.07
C ARG A 41 -12.75 15.10 13.07
N ASP A 42 -12.37 15.78 11.99
CA ASP A 42 -11.05 16.39 11.79
C ASP A 42 -9.88 15.41 12.04
N VAL A 43 -10.04 14.17 11.56
CA VAL A 43 -8.98 13.15 11.61
C VAL A 43 -7.83 13.58 10.70
N SER A 44 -6.62 13.66 11.26
CA SER A 44 -5.42 14.01 10.49
C SER A 44 -4.85 12.83 9.73
N THR A 45 -4.95 11.60 10.25
CA THR A 45 -4.35 10.43 9.57
C THR A 45 -5.35 9.31 9.41
N VAL A 46 -5.48 8.79 8.20
CA VAL A 46 -6.22 7.55 7.95
C VAL A 46 -5.29 6.44 7.50
N PHE A 47 -5.52 5.25 8.05
CA PHE A 47 -4.89 4.01 7.66
C PHE A 47 -5.89 3.15 6.88
N ILE A 48 -5.53 2.74 5.67
CA ILE A 48 -6.28 1.78 4.87
C ILE A 48 -5.54 0.46 4.91
N VAL A 49 -6.15 -0.58 5.48
CA VAL A 49 -5.49 -1.87 5.72
C VAL A 49 -5.95 -2.87 4.67
N THR A 50 -5.10 -3.16 3.69
CA THR A 50 -5.40 -4.06 2.59
C THR A 50 -4.66 -5.39 2.76
N THR A 51 -5.28 -6.52 2.43
CA THR A 51 -4.59 -7.83 2.52
C THR A 51 -3.43 -7.90 1.51
N VAL A 52 -3.69 -7.54 0.26
CA VAL A 52 -2.70 -7.41 -0.81
C VAL A 52 -2.28 -5.95 -1.03
N PRO A 53 -1.01 -5.65 -1.37
CA PRO A 53 -0.57 -4.28 -1.56
C PRO A 53 -1.15 -3.66 -2.84
N VAL A 54 -1.57 -2.39 -2.75
CA VAL A 54 -2.17 -1.63 -3.86
C VAL A 54 -1.12 -1.22 -4.90
N VAL A 55 0.12 -1.00 -4.46
CA VAL A 55 1.29 -0.64 -5.27
C VAL A 55 2.45 -1.55 -4.94
N HIS A 56 2.68 -2.61 -5.72
CA HIS A 56 3.78 -3.56 -5.47
C HIS A 56 4.58 -3.93 -6.71
N ALA A 57 3.96 -3.83 -7.89
CA ALA A 57 4.57 -4.23 -9.14
C ALA A 57 4.24 -3.25 -10.26
N SER A 58 5.09 -3.27 -11.28
CA SER A 58 4.83 -2.58 -12.55
C SER A 58 3.53 -3.09 -13.19
N PRO A 59 2.56 -2.20 -13.50
CA PRO A 59 1.37 -2.59 -14.27
C PRO A 59 1.73 -3.23 -15.62
N ARG A 60 2.74 -2.70 -16.31
CA ARG A 60 3.19 -3.23 -17.61
C ARG A 60 3.82 -4.60 -17.51
N LEU A 61 4.58 -4.88 -16.44
CA LEU A 61 5.11 -6.22 -16.19
C LEU A 61 3.98 -7.20 -15.85
N MET A 62 2.96 -6.77 -15.11
CA MET A 62 1.77 -7.59 -14.83
C MET A 62 1.00 -7.92 -16.10
N THR A 63 0.80 -6.96 -17.00
CA THR A 63 0.18 -7.22 -18.32
C THR A 63 0.97 -8.23 -19.14
N ILE A 64 2.31 -8.14 -19.14
CA ILE A 64 3.16 -9.10 -19.85
C ILE A 64 3.02 -10.49 -19.22
N LEU A 65 3.03 -10.58 -17.88
CA LEU A 65 2.93 -11.83 -17.16
C LEU A 65 1.56 -12.50 -17.38
N GLU A 66 0.44 -11.78 -17.29
CA GLU A 66 -0.90 -12.33 -17.56
C GLU A 66 -1.03 -12.96 -18.95
N GLY A 67 -0.32 -12.43 -19.95
CA GLY A 67 -0.33 -12.98 -21.31
C GLY A 67 0.43 -14.30 -21.47
N LEU A 68 1.16 -14.77 -20.44
CA LEU A 68 1.92 -16.02 -20.49
C LEU A 68 1.07 -17.21 -20.00
N PRO A 69 1.07 -18.36 -20.69
CA PRO A 69 0.30 -19.55 -20.30
C PRO A 69 0.64 -20.10 -18.89
N VAL A 70 1.81 -19.77 -18.38
CA VAL A 70 2.35 -20.22 -17.07
C VAL A 70 1.89 -19.30 -15.92
N ALA A 71 1.30 -18.14 -16.23
CA ALA A 71 0.90 -17.12 -15.26
C ALA A 71 -0.55 -17.25 -14.77
N THR A 72 -1.23 -18.34 -15.11
CA THR A 72 -2.59 -18.68 -14.67
C THR A 72 -2.69 -19.02 -13.17
N GLY A 73 -1.61 -18.88 -12.41
CA GLY A 73 -1.62 -19.00 -10.95
C GLY A 73 -2.41 -17.89 -10.28
N ASN A 74 -3.11 -18.23 -9.19
CA ASN A 74 -3.94 -17.33 -8.40
C ASN A 74 -3.22 -16.03 -7.96
N ASP A 75 -1.90 -16.06 -7.78
CA ASP A 75 -1.08 -14.93 -7.28
C ASP A 75 -1.02 -13.69 -8.18
N ILE A 76 -1.24 -13.82 -9.50
CA ILE A 76 -1.18 -12.67 -10.42
C ILE A 76 -2.55 -12.00 -10.51
N ARG A 77 -3.61 -12.80 -10.69
CA ARG A 77 -5.00 -12.32 -10.74
C ARG A 77 -5.46 -11.67 -9.45
N ASP A 78 -4.74 -11.90 -8.35
CA ASP A 78 -5.03 -11.31 -7.04
C ASP A 78 -4.59 -9.85 -6.88
N ARG A 79 -3.84 -9.29 -7.84
CA ARG A 79 -3.17 -8.00 -7.67
C ARG A 79 -3.99 -6.84 -8.21
N TRP A 80 -4.01 -5.74 -7.46
CA TRP A 80 -4.59 -4.45 -7.88
C TRP A 80 -4.02 -3.87 -9.19
N THR A 81 -2.85 -4.34 -9.63
CA THR A 81 -2.10 -3.77 -10.77
C THR A 81 -2.36 -4.50 -12.08
N VAL A 82 -3.18 -5.56 -12.07
CA VAL A 82 -3.62 -6.22 -13.31
C VAL A 82 -4.58 -5.33 -14.09
N PRO A 83 -4.58 -5.40 -15.44
CA PRO A 83 -5.49 -4.64 -16.30
C PRO A 83 -6.95 -4.71 -15.86
N THR A 84 -7.41 -5.88 -15.44
CA THR A 84 -8.80 -6.11 -15.03
C THR A 84 -9.21 -5.26 -13.82
N PHE A 85 -8.33 -5.08 -12.83
CA PHE A 85 -8.62 -4.33 -11.60
C PHE A 85 -8.02 -2.92 -11.56
N ILE A 86 -7.35 -2.48 -12.62
CA ILE A 86 -6.66 -1.19 -12.63
C ILE A 86 -7.62 -0.01 -12.39
N HIS A 87 -8.88 -0.15 -12.79
CA HIS A 87 -9.90 0.88 -12.60
C HIS A 87 -10.32 0.99 -11.12
N GLU A 88 -10.49 -0.13 -10.41
CA GLU A 88 -10.75 -0.12 -8.96
C GLU A 88 -9.56 0.42 -8.17
N ARG A 89 -8.34 0.06 -8.57
CA ARG A 89 -7.12 0.63 -7.99
C ARG A 89 -7.07 2.15 -8.14
N ARG A 90 -7.38 2.67 -9.33
CA ARG A 90 -7.44 4.12 -9.58
C ARG A 90 -8.53 4.76 -8.73
N ALA A 91 -9.73 4.20 -8.73
CA ALA A 91 -10.86 4.70 -7.96
C ALA A 91 -10.56 4.79 -6.45
N LEU A 92 -9.79 3.84 -5.91
CA LEU A 92 -9.32 3.86 -4.52
C LEU A 92 -8.34 5.00 -4.29
N LEU A 93 -7.27 5.05 -5.08
CA LEU A 93 -6.21 6.04 -4.91
C LEU A 93 -6.72 7.46 -5.13
N ASP A 94 -7.63 7.68 -6.09
CA ASP A 94 -8.21 9.00 -6.38
C ASP A 94 -9.03 9.53 -5.20
N ARG A 95 -9.86 8.68 -4.57
CA ARG A 95 -10.60 9.05 -3.33
C ARG A 95 -9.66 9.40 -2.19
N LEU A 96 -8.62 8.59 -1.99
CA LEU A 96 -7.63 8.81 -0.94
C LEU A 96 -6.82 10.09 -1.15
N PHE A 97 -6.40 10.36 -2.39
CA PHE A 97 -5.75 11.62 -2.72
C PHE A 97 -6.68 12.81 -2.55
N ALA A 98 -7.93 12.71 -3.02
CA ALA A 98 -8.93 13.78 -2.87
C ALA A 98 -9.13 14.14 -1.39
N TRP A 99 -9.43 13.14 -0.55
CA TRP A 99 -9.59 13.35 0.89
C TRP A 99 -8.35 13.96 1.53
N GLN A 100 -7.14 13.51 1.13
CA GLN A 100 -5.89 14.03 1.67
C GLN A 100 -5.69 15.51 1.36
N VAL A 101 -5.99 15.95 0.14
CA VAL A 101 -5.61 17.30 -0.31
C VAL A 101 -6.61 18.39 0.10
N GLU A 102 -7.81 18.00 0.52
CA GLU A 102 -8.85 18.93 1.00
C GLU A 102 -8.44 19.76 2.21
N ARG A 103 -7.62 19.20 3.12
CA ARG A 103 -7.15 19.90 4.32
C ARG A 103 -5.65 19.76 4.50
N PRO A 104 -4.97 20.79 5.07
CA PRO A 104 -3.57 20.63 5.47
C PRO A 104 -3.46 19.52 6.53
N ASN A 105 -2.25 19.02 6.72
CA ASN A 105 -1.91 18.03 7.74
C ASN A 105 -2.54 16.63 7.57
N ARG A 106 -3.45 16.44 6.61
CA ARG A 106 -4.03 15.13 6.30
C ARG A 106 -2.99 14.17 5.71
N GLN A 107 -3.00 12.94 6.18
CA GLN A 107 -2.12 11.85 5.76
C GLN A 107 -2.92 10.60 5.49
N VAL A 108 -2.51 9.88 4.44
CA VAL A 108 -3.04 8.56 4.12
C VAL A 108 -1.88 7.58 4.12
N VAL A 109 -2.06 6.48 4.85
CA VAL A 109 -1.15 5.34 4.85
C VAL A 109 -1.92 4.09 4.43
N ILE A 110 -1.39 3.36 3.47
CA ILE A 110 -1.89 2.02 3.12
C ILE A 110 -0.99 1.00 3.84
N LEU A 111 -1.57 0.16 4.68
CA LEU A 111 -0.88 -0.96 5.33
C LEU A 111 -1.26 -2.25 4.61
N SER A 112 -0.29 -3.11 4.30
CA SER A 112 -0.59 -4.36 3.61
C SER A 112 0.34 -5.52 3.93
N GLY A 113 -0.01 -6.71 3.44
CA GLY A 113 0.76 -7.95 3.60
C GLY A 113 0.81 -8.80 2.33
N ASP A 114 0.81 -10.14 2.51
CA ASP A 114 0.57 -11.16 1.48
C ASP A 114 1.61 -11.33 0.34
N VAL A 115 2.73 -10.60 0.35
CA VAL A 115 3.75 -10.68 -0.73
C VAL A 115 5.10 -11.23 -0.28
N HIS A 116 5.19 -11.76 0.94
CA HIS A 116 6.38 -12.39 1.54
C HIS A 116 7.63 -11.50 1.58
N VAL A 117 7.46 -10.19 1.43
CA VAL A 117 8.52 -9.18 1.55
C VAL A 117 7.95 -7.97 2.29
N ALA A 118 8.81 -7.25 3.01
CA ALA A 118 8.47 -5.90 3.45
C ALA A 118 8.92 -4.88 2.43
N ALA A 119 8.11 -3.85 2.22
CA ALA A 119 8.45 -2.74 1.36
C ALA A 119 7.84 -1.44 1.88
N ALA A 120 8.53 -0.33 1.64
CA ALA A 120 7.98 1.00 1.82
C ALA A 120 7.98 1.75 0.50
N PHE A 121 6.81 2.27 0.14
CA PHE A 121 6.60 3.07 -1.05
C PHE A 121 6.01 4.43 -0.71
N ALA A 122 6.44 5.46 -1.45
CA ALA A 122 5.71 6.71 -1.57
C ALA A 122 5.04 6.76 -2.95
N VAL A 123 3.78 7.17 -2.98
CA VAL A 123 2.95 7.28 -4.18
C VAL A 123 2.45 8.71 -4.27
N ARG A 124 2.65 9.35 -5.43
CA ARG A 124 2.09 10.66 -5.75
C ARG A 124 1.35 10.59 -7.08
N PRO A 125 0.29 11.39 -7.28
CA PRO A 125 -0.26 11.55 -8.61
C PRO A 125 0.77 12.24 -9.51
N ARG A 126 0.76 11.95 -10.81
CA ARG A 126 1.64 12.64 -11.78
C ARG A 126 1.21 14.08 -12.00
N ARG A 127 -0.09 14.36 -11.84
CA ARG A 127 -0.72 15.66 -11.98
C ARG A 127 -1.49 15.94 -10.69
N GLY A 128 -1.25 17.09 -10.08
CA GLY A 128 -1.90 17.49 -8.84
C GLY A 128 -1.10 17.19 -7.56
N PRO A 129 -1.61 17.65 -6.41
CA PRO A 129 -0.98 17.47 -5.11
C PRO A 129 -1.31 16.10 -4.48
N GLY A 130 -0.63 15.77 -3.39
CA GLY A 130 -0.90 14.55 -2.60
C GLY A 130 0.31 13.64 -2.51
N ARG A 131 0.37 12.86 -1.44
CA ARG A 131 1.36 11.80 -1.21
C ARG A 131 0.77 10.76 -0.27
N ILE A 132 0.54 9.56 -0.80
CA ILE A 132 0.20 8.37 -0.02
C ILE A 132 1.50 7.63 0.26
N VAL A 133 1.65 7.05 1.45
CA VAL A 133 2.66 6.02 1.69
C VAL A 133 2.00 4.66 1.77
N GLN A 134 2.64 3.65 1.20
CA GLN A 134 2.23 2.27 1.37
C GLN A 134 3.35 1.51 2.07
N TRP A 135 3.00 0.87 3.16
CA TRP A 135 3.90 0.07 3.97
C TRP A 135 3.40 -1.35 4.00
N THR A 136 4.24 -2.22 3.49
CA THR A 136 3.98 -3.64 3.43
C THR A 136 4.94 -4.33 4.39
N SER A 137 4.41 -5.22 5.22
CA SER A 137 5.19 -6.18 6.00
C SER A 137 4.51 -7.53 5.85
N SER A 138 5.28 -8.56 5.54
CA SER A 138 4.71 -9.86 5.18
C SER A 138 5.65 -11.01 5.51
N ALA A 139 5.00 -12.05 6.06
CA ALA A 139 5.49 -13.36 6.49
C ALA A 139 6.44 -13.40 7.69
N LEU A 140 5.93 -13.90 8.82
CA LEU A 140 6.73 -14.37 9.96
C LEU A 140 7.32 -15.77 9.71
N SER A 141 6.68 -16.59 8.85
CA SER A 141 6.93 -18.04 8.79
C SER A 141 7.06 -18.63 7.39
N THR A 142 6.95 -17.84 6.32
CA THR A 142 7.02 -18.36 4.94
C THR A 142 8.35 -18.00 4.30
N LEU A 143 9.26 -18.97 4.25
CA LEU A 143 10.51 -18.86 3.50
C LEU A 143 10.19 -18.80 1.99
N GLY A 144 10.19 -17.60 1.43
CA GLY A 144 10.20 -17.44 -0.03
C GLY A 144 11.50 -18.05 -0.59
N GLY A 145 11.39 -18.97 -1.55
CA GLY A 145 12.57 -19.48 -2.25
C GLY A 145 13.37 -18.34 -2.90
N LEU A 146 14.68 -18.55 -3.14
CA LEU A 146 15.57 -17.54 -3.73
C LEU A 146 15.02 -16.92 -5.03
N GLN A 147 14.27 -17.70 -5.82
CA GLN A 147 13.60 -17.24 -7.03
C GLN A 147 12.51 -16.20 -6.74
N HIS A 148 11.71 -16.37 -5.68
CA HIS A 148 10.70 -15.39 -5.25
C HIS A 148 11.34 -14.09 -4.75
N VAL A 149 12.46 -14.19 -4.03
CA VAL A 149 13.23 -13.01 -3.58
C VAL A 149 13.73 -12.20 -4.76
N LEU A 150 14.34 -12.87 -5.74
CA LEU A 150 14.86 -12.22 -6.94
C LEU A 150 13.74 -11.60 -7.79
N ALA A 151 12.63 -12.32 -7.97
CA ALA A 151 11.46 -11.83 -8.67
C ALA A 151 10.86 -10.59 -7.99
N ASN A 152 10.68 -10.60 -6.67
CA ASN A 152 10.19 -9.44 -5.91
C ASN A 152 11.15 -8.24 -5.99
N ARG A 153 12.47 -8.47 -5.94
CA ARG A 153 13.45 -7.39 -6.12
C ARG A 153 13.33 -6.72 -7.49
N LEU A 154 13.11 -7.50 -8.55
CA LEU A 154 12.95 -7.02 -9.92
C LEU A 154 11.58 -6.34 -10.14
N LEU A 155 10.50 -6.94 -9.64
CA LEU A 155 9.14 -6.39 -9.74
C LEU A 155 9.04 -5.03 -9.05
N THR A 156 9.61 -4.91 -7.84
CA THR A 156 9.55 -3.68 -7.04
C THR A 156 10.54 -2.62 -7.51
N SER A 157 11.66 -2.99 -8.14
CA SER A 157 12.59 -2.00 -8.72
C SER A 157 12.00 -1.33 -9.97
N LEU A 158 11.13 -2.06 -10.68
CA LEU A 158 10.46 -1.58 -11.89
C LEU A 158 9.06 -1.00 -11.62
N VAL A 159 8.66 -0.78 -10.37
CA VAL A 159 7.29 -0.34 -10.01
C VAL A 159 6.81 0.92 -10.75
N ARG A 160 7.73 1.76 -11.23
CA ARG A 160 7.41 2.96 -12.05
C ARG A 160 7.04 2.65 -13.50
N PHE A 161 7.43 1.50 -14.01
CA PHE A 161 7.28 1.15 -15.41
C PHE A 161 5.81 0.85 -15.72
N GLY A 162 5.22 1.55 -16.68
CA GLY A 162 3.79 1.42 -17.01
C GLY A 162 2.84 2.21 -16.11
N GLU A 163 3.34 2.97 -15.12
CA GLU A 163 2.51 3.89 -14.34
C GLU A 163 2.25 5.19 -15.12
N GLY A 164 1.09 5.24 -15.77
CA GLY A 164 0.64 6.39 -16.57
C GLY A 164 0.21 7.58 -15.73
N ASP A 165 -0.31 7.35 -14.52
CA ASP A 165 -0.98 8.37 -13.70
C ASP A 165 -0.28 8.63 -12.37
N LEU A 166 0.64 7.76 -11.96
CA LEU A 166 1.32 7.81 -10.66
C LEU A 166 2.83 7.96 -10.80
N ARG A 167 3.43 8.56 -9.77
CA ARG A 167 4.88 8.50 -9.51
C ARG A 167 5.07 7.69 -8.23
N VAL A 168 5.86 6.62 -8.32
CA VAL A 168 6.09 5.69 -7.22
C VAL A 168 7.58 5.68 -6.86
N TRP A 169 7.92 5.80 -5.59
CA TRP A 169 9.29 5.68 -5.08
C TRP A 169 9.35 4.54 -4.07
N ARG A 170 10.30 3.63 -4.23
CA ARG A 170 10.61 2.62 -3.21
C ARG A 170 11.65 3.20 -2.25
N HIS A 171 11.33 3.24 -0.97
CA HIS A 171 12.20 3.74 0.09
C HIS A 171 12.90 2.62 0.85
N GLY A 172 12.26 1.46 0.97
CA GLY A 172 12.79 0.30 1.68
C GLY A 172 12.31 -1.01 1.09
N LEU A 173 13.11 -2.06 1.26
CA LEU A 173 12.78 -3.43 0.91
C LEU A 173 13.52 -4.37 1.88
N ALA A 174 12.79 -5.28 2.51
CA ALA A 174 13.34 -6.41 3.26
C ALA A 174 12.74 -7.69 2.67
N THR A 175 13.57 -8.70 2.46
CA THR A 175 13.20 -9.89 1.67
C THR A 175 13.17 -11.18 2.49
N GLY A 176 13.66 -11.14 3.74
CA GLY A 176 13.47 -12.22 4.71
C GLY A 176 12.12 -12.13 5.43
N ASN A 177 11.88 -13.10 6.30
CA ASN A 177 10.77 -13.04 7.25
C ASN A 177 10.86 -11.74 8.02
N ASN A 178 9.76 -11.02 8.20
CA ASN A 178 9.82 -9.68 8.76
C ASN A 178 8.59 -9.32 9.58
N VAL A 179 8.77 -8.29 10.41
CA VAL A 179 7.71 -7.62 11.17
C VAL A 179 7.91 -6.12 11.07
N GLY A 180 6.82 -5.40 10.78
CA GLY A 180 6.78 -3.95 10.72
C GLY A 180 6.09 -3.36 11.96
N PHE A 181 6.72 -2.34 12.54
CA PHE A 181 6.14 -1.52 13.60
C PHE A 181 5.87 -0.12 13.05
N VAL A 182 4.67 0.39 13.28
CA VAL A 182 4.29 1.77 12.92
C VAL A 182 4.13 2.58 14.20
N ASP A 183 5.00 3.58 14.35
CA ASP A 183 4.91 4.60 15.41
C ASP A 183 4.19 5.84 14.85
N VAL A 184 3.23 6.36 15.61
CA VAL A 184 2.40 7.52 15.27
C VAL A 184 2.59 8.57 16.35
N ARG A 185 3.22 9.69 16.01
CA ARG A 185 3.48 10.79 16.94
C ARG A 185 2.81 12.08 16.46
N GLN A 186 1.98 12.68 17.30
CA GLN A 186 1.35 13.96 17.01
C GLN A 186 2.39 15.07 16.89
N ARG A 187 2.18 16.01 15.96
CA ARG A 187 3.04 17.19 15.77
C ARG A 187 2.40 18.43 16.42
N PRO A 188 3.20 19.33 17.03
CA PRO A 188 2.69 20.60 17.57
C PRO A 188 1.92 21.46 16.54
N GLU A 189 2.38 21.43 15.29
CA GLU A 189 1.83 22.14 14.12
C GLU A 189 0.64 21.41 13.45
N GLY A 190 0.19 20.29 14.02
CA GLY A 190 -0.89 19.46 13.51
C GLY A 190 -0.43 18.30 12.61
N GLY A 191 -1.26 17.26 12.54
CA GLY A 191 -0.94 16.01 11.87
C GLY A 191 0.09 15.15 12.62
N HIS A 192 0.70 14.19 11.91
CA HIS A 192 1.52 13.16 12.54
C HIS A 192 2.90 12.96 11.89
N THR A 193 3.91 12.73 12.71
CA THR A 193 5.11 12.03 12.25
C THR A 193 4.84 10.54 12.35
N LEU A 194 4.78 9.88 11.21
CA LEU A 194 4.58 8.44 11.09
C LEU A 194 5.93 7.79 10.79
N THR A 195 6.31 6.75 11.52
CA THR A 195 7.56 6.02 11.30
C THR A 195 7.28 4.53 11.20
N LEU A 196 7.62 3.93 10.06
CA LEU A 196 7.69 2.48 9.90
C LEU A 196 9.10 2.01 10.25
N THR A 197 9.22 1.04 11.14
CA THR A 197 10.46 0.29 11.36
C THR A 197 10.21 -1.18 11.05
N VAL A 198 10.96 -1.72 10.10
CA VAL A 198 10.91 -3.14 9.75
C VAL A 198 12.10 -3.86 10.33
N HIS A 199 11.84 -5.01 10.94
CA HIS A 199 12.85 -5.95 11.38
C HIS A 199 12.73 -7.24 10.58
N GLU A 200 13.86 -7.83 10.20
CA GLU A 200 13.91 -9.20 9.69
C GLU A 200 14.06 -10.18 10.87
N TYR A 201 13.37 -11.31 10.80
CA TYR A 201 13.41 -12.38 11.78
C TYR A 201 14.37 -13.48 11.31
N GLU A 202 15.49 -13.60 12.02
CA GLU A 202 16.48 -14.67 11.87
C GLU A 202 16.03 -15.87 12.73
N SER A 203 15.27 -16.79 12.14
CA SER A 203 14.68 -17.93 12.87
C SER A 203 15.72 -18.89 13.46
N ASP A 204 16.91 -18.96 12.85
CA ASP A 204 18.04 -19.77 13.34
C ASP A 204 18.66 -19.20 14.63
N ARG A 205 18.47 -17.92 14.89
CA ARG A 205 19.03 -17.19 16.04
C ARG A 205 17.99 -16.61 16.97
N ASP A 206 16.71 -16.85 16.69
CA ASP A 206 15.55 -16.28 17.36
C ASP A 206 15.70 -14.77 17.63
N ARG A 207 16.06 -14.02 16.58
CA ARG A 207 16.44 -12.60 16.71
C ARG A 207 15.77 -11.74 15.65
N LEU A 208 15.31 -10.56 16.08
CA LEU A 208 14.89 -9.48 15.20
C LEU A 208 16.06 -8.54 14.93
N THR A 209 16.41 -8.36 13.66
CA THR A 209 17.44 -7.39 13.23
C THR A 209 16.79 -6.24 12.46
N PRO A 210 17.14 -4.97 12.74
CA PRO A 210 16.61 -3.85 11.99
C PRO A 210 16.97 -3.97 10.50
N ALA A 211 15.97 -3.91 9.63
CA ALA A 211 16.15 -4.01 8.18
C ALA A 211 16.10 -2.63 7.51
N PHE A 212 15.02 -1.86 7.75
CA PHE A 212 14.94 -0.47 7.32
C PHE A 212 13.92 0.33 8.14
N THR A 213 14.03 1.65 8.03
CA THR A 213 13.04 2.60 8.57
C THR A 213 12.58 3.53 7.45
N ASP A 214 11.28 3.79 7.38
CA ASP A 214 10.69 4.84 6.52
C ASP A 214 9.91 5.82 7.39
N ARG A 215 9.89 7.09 6.98
CA ARG A 215 9.18 8.16 7.69
C ARG A 215 8.24 8.89 6.76
N ALA A 216 7.05 9.19 7.25
CA ALA A 216 6.07 10.02 6.57
C ALA A 216 5.62 11.17 7.48
N THR A 217 5.78 12.39 6.99
CA THR A 217 5.18 13.60 7.55
C THR A 217 4.09 14.11 6.61
N PRO A 218 3.16 14.94 7.09
CA PRO A 218 2.20 15.60 6.22
C PRO A 218 2.89 16.35 5.10
N VAL A 219 2.25 16.37 3.93
CA VAL A 219 2.75 17.15 2.80
C VAL A 219 2.57 18.62 3.15
N GLU A 220 3.69 19.33 3.31
CA GLU A 220 3.68 20.79 3.38
C GLU A 220 3.10 21.31 2.06
N ARG A 221 2.11 22.21 2.14
CA ARG A 221 1.61 22.88 0.93
C ARG A 221 2.80 23.55 0.26
N GLN A 222 3.14 23.11 -0.96
CA GLN A 222 3.99 23.92 -1.83
C GLN A 222 3.20 25.22 -2.04
N ARG A 223 3.72 26.32 -1.48
CA ARG A 223 3.18 27.66 -1.66
C ARG A 223 3.32 28.10 -3.10
#